data_AF-A0A1J8PU95-F1
#
_entry.id   AF-A0A1J8PU95-F1
#
_cell.length_a   1.000
_cell.length_b   1.000
_cell.length_c   1.000
_cell.angle_alpha   90.00
_cell.angle_beta   90.00
_cell.angle_gamma   90.00
#
_symmetry.space_group_name_H-M   'P 1'
#
loop_
_entity.id
_entity.type
_entity.pdbx_description
1 polymer ?
#
loop_
_entity_poly.entity_id
_entity_poly.type
_entity_poly.pdbx_seq_one_letter_code
_entity_poly.pdbx_strand_id
1 'polypeptide(L)'
;PLLCVEEPENQLYPHLLEELAEEFRMYADRGEQVFVSTHSPDFLNAVEINEVFLLVKNRGYTTIKRASKNEQIKTYMENGDKMGYLWKQGFFDNLGKQCI
;
A
#
# COMPACT_ATOMS: atom_id res chain seq x y z
N PRO A 1 -15.58 13.88 6.13
CA PRO A 1 -16.35 12.80 5.48
C PRO A 1 -15.42 11.65 5.10
N LEU A 2 -15.97 10.54 4.57
CA LEU A 2 -15.19 9.35 4.20
C LEU A 2 -15.31 9.10 2.70
N LEU A 3 -14.17 9.05 2.01
CA LEU A 3 -14.05 8.63 0.62
C LEU A 3 -13.47 7.21 0.59
N CYS A 4 -14.21 6.27 0.01
CA CYS A 4 -13.74 4.91 -0.25
C CYS A 4 -13.61 4.69 -1.75
N VAL A 5 -12.43 4.28 -2.22
CA VAL A 5 -12.16 3.99 -3.63
C VAL A 5 -11.60 2.58 -3.75
N GLU A 6 -12.21 1.79 -4.62
CA GLU A 6 -11.78 0.43 -4.92
C GLU A 6 -11.03 0.40 -6.25
N GLU A 7 -9.81 -0.14 -6.23
CA GLU A 7 -8.93 -0.33 -7.39
C GLU A 7 -8.84 0.91 -8.29
N PRO A 8 -8.37 2.06 -7.76
CA PRO A 8 -8.32 3.32 -8.49
C PRO A 8 -7.47 3.25 -9.76
N GLU A 9 -6.53 2.29 -9.84
CA GLU A 9 -5.70 2.04 -11.02
C GLU A 9 -6.48 1.57 -12.26
N ASN A 10 -7.71 1.08 -12.08
CA ASN A 10 -8.47 0.49 -13.17
C ASN A 10 -8.77 1.53 -14.26
N GLN A 11 -8.43 1.18 -15.50
CA GLN A 11 -8.60 2.02 -16.69
C GLN A 11 -7.78 3.32 -16.69
N LEU A 12 -6.80 3.45 -15.80
CA LEU A 12 -5.85 4.56 -15.79
C LEU A 12 -4.50 4.16 -16.38
N TYR A 13 -3.82 5.16 -16.94
CA TYR A 13 -2.44 4.99 -17.37
C TYR A 13 -1.51 4.98 -16.14
N PRO A 14 -0.45 4.14 -16.13
CA PRO A 14 0.45 4.04 -14.98
C PRO A 14 1.09 5.37 -14.53
N HIS A 15 1.35 6.30 -15.47
CA HIS A 15 1.93 7.60 -15.15
C HIS A 15 1.00 8.52 -14.35
N LEU A 16 -0.32 8.26 -14.36
CA LEU A 16 -1.31 9.05 -13.62
C LEU A 16 -1.48 8.59 -12.17
N LEU A 17 -0.93 7.42 -11.81
CA LEU A 17 -1.12 6.83 -10.48
C LEU A 17 -0.42 7.65 -9.38
N GLU A 18 0.69 8.31 -9.71
CA GLU A 18 1.42 9.17 -8.78
C GLU A 18 0.62 10.42 -8.43
N GLU A 19 0.15 11.16 -9.44
CA GLU A 19 -0.72 12.33 -9.27
C GLU A 19 -2.01 11.95 -8.53
N LEU A 20 -2.60 10.78 -8.83
CA LEU A 20 -3.80 10.32 -8.15
C LEU A 20 -3.58 10.06 -6.65
N ALA A 21 -2.46 9.45 -6.28
CA ALA A 21 -2.12 9.23 -4.88
C ALA A 21 -1.88 10.55 -4.14
N GLU A 22 -1.26 11.54 -4.80
CA GLU A 22 -1.09 12.88 -4.25
C GLU A 22 -2.44 13.58 -4.00
N GLU A 23 -3.39 13.50 -4.94
CA GLU A 23 -4.73 14.07 -4.75
C GLU A 23 -5.47 13.43 -3.58
N PHE A 24 -5.36 12.10 -3.40
CA PHE A 24 -5.92 11.43 -2.22
C PHE A 24 -5.29 11.91 -0.92
N ARG A 25 -3.97 12.09 -0.88
CA ARG A 25 -3.25 12.62 0.28
C ARG A 25 -3.67 14.04 0.59
N MET A 26 -3.70 14.91 -0.43
CA MET A 26 -4.16 16.30 -0.30
C MET A 26 -5.61 16.40 0.18
N TYR A 27 -6.48 15.47 -0.25
CA TYR A 27 -7.84 15.39 0.25
C TYR A 27 -7.87 15.00 1.74
N ALA A 28 -7.09 13.98 2.14
CA ALA A 28 -6.98 13.56 3.54
C ALA A 28 -6.42 14.66 4.46
N ASP A 29 -5.41 15.40 3.99
CA ASP A 29 -4.76 16.49 4.75
C ASP A 29 -5.72 17.67 5.06
N ARG A 30 -6.84 17.80 4.33
CA ARG A 30 -7.90 18.79 4.63
C ARG A 30 -8.77 18.40 5.82
N GLY A 31 -8.50 17.26 6.47
CA GLY A 31 -9.27 16.72 7.59
C GLY A 31 -10.33 15.69 7.18
N GLU A 32 -10.31 15.24 5.93
CA GLU A 32 -11.15 14.18 5.40
C GLU A 32 -10.48 12.80 5.57
N GLN A 33 -11.24 11.71 5.45
CA GLN A 33 -10.69 10.35 5.47
C GLN A 33 -10.76 9.71 4.08
N VAL A 34 -9.66 9.09 3.65
CA VAL A 34 -9.60 8.34 2.38
C VAL A 34 -9.20 6.90 2.65
N PHE A 35 -9.95 5.96 2.09
CA PHE A 35 -9.62 4.54 2.10
C PHE A 35 -9.53 4.03 0.67
N VAL A 36 -8.39 3.46 0.32
CA VAL A 36 -8.12 2.91 -1.01
C VAL A 36 -7.80 1.43 -0.87
N SER A 37 -8.52 0.58 -1.60
CA SER A 37 -8.09 -0.79 -1.85
C SER A 37 -7.43 -0.89 -3.21
N THR A 38 -6.32 -1.62 -3.29
CA THR A 38 -5.57 -1.79 -4.53
C THR A 38 -4.88 -3.16 -4.52
N HIS A 39 -4.77 -3.74 -5.70
CA HIS A 39 -3.90 -4.90 -5.95
C HIS A 39 -2.73 -4.53 -6.87
N SER A 40 -2.55 -3.26 -7.22
CA SER A 40 -1.52 -2.77 -8.12
C SER A 40 -0.22 -2.43 -7.39
N PRO A 41 0.88 -3.13 -7.69
CA PRO A 41 2.19 -2.71 -7.22
C PRO A 41 2.59 -1.33 -7.78
N ASP A 42 2.09 -0.96 -8.96
CA ASP A 42 2.46 0.31 -9.57
C ASP A 42 1.81 1.49 -8.82
N PHE A 43 0.58 1.34 -8.33
CA PHE A 43 -0.03 2.32 -7.42
C PHE A 43 0.69 2.35 -6.06
N LEU A 44 1.13 1.20 -5.54
CA LEU A 44 1.92 1.18 -4.30
C LEU A 44 3.24 1.95 -4.40
N ASN A 45 3.80 2.17 -5.59
CA ASN A 45 5.02 2.98 -5.73
C ASN A 45 4.79 4.49 -5.46
N ALA A 46 3.54 4.94 -5.53
CA ALA A 46 3.12 6.33 -5.34
C ALA A 46 2.74 6.68 -3.89
N VAL A 47 2.62 5.68 -3.01
CA VAL A 47 2.21 5.86 -1.61
C VAL A 47 3.38 5.75 -0.65
N GLU A 48 3.24 6.40 0.51
CA GLU A 48 4.22 6.35 1.58
C GLU A 48 4.01 5.14 2.49
N ILE A 49 5.08 4.70 3.17
CA ILE A 49 5.04 3.53 4.06
C ILE A 49 4.00 3.65 5.19
N ASN A 50 3.69 4.87 5.63
CA ASN A 50 2.72 5.14 6.68
C ASN A 50 1.27 5.05 6.20
N GLU A 51 1.05 5.05 4.89
CA GLU A 51 -0.28 5.03 4.26
C GLU A 51 -0.73 3.60 3.95
N VAL A 52 0.17 2.62 4.06
CA VAL A 52 -0.09 1.24 3.63
C VAL A 52 -0.45 0.31 4.79
N PHE A 53 -1.58 -0.37 4.62
CA PHE A 53 -2.01 -1.49 5.45
C PHE A 53 -2.08 -2.77 4.60
N LEU A 54 -1.44 -3.82 5.10
CA LEU A 54 -1.39 -5.14 4.48
C LEU A 54 -2.47 -6.03 5.07
N LEU A 55 -3.31 -6.60 4.22
CA LEU A 55 -4.32 -7.58 4.62
C LEU A 55 -3.77 -8.98 4.36
N VAL A 56 -3.47 -9.72 5.43
CA VAL A 56 -2.87 -11.05 5.36
C VAL A 56 -3.90 -12.10 5.77
N LYS A 57 -4.23 -13.00 4.85
CA LYS A 57 -5.13 -14.13 5.10
C LYS A 57 -4.33 -15.33 5.62
N ASN A 58 -4.69 -15.84 6.79
CA ASN A 58 -4.10 -17.04 7.39
C ASN A 58 -5.21 -17.89 8.04
N ARG A 59 -5.26 -19.19 7.71
CA ARG A 59 -6.21 -20.17 8.28
C ARG A 59 -7.66 -19.68 8.36
N GLY A 60 -8.14 -19.01 7.30
CA GLY A 60 -9.51 -18.51 7.21
C GLY A 60 -9.78 -17.15 7.86
N TYR A 61 -8.80 -16.56 8.54
CA TYR A 61 -8.89 -15.24 9.16
C TYR A 61 -8.02 -14.22 8.42
N THR A 62 -8.42 -12.95 8.45
CA THR A 62 -7.62 -11.84 7.93
C THR A 62 -7.04 -11.04 9.08
N THR A 63 -5.74 -10.76 9.01
CA THR A 63 -5.03 -9.87 9.93
C THR A 63 -4.54 -8.66 9.18
N ILE A 64 -4.64 -7.48 9.80
CA ILE A 64 -4.19 -6.22 9.23
C ILE A 64 -2.85 -5.86 9.86
N LYS A 65 -1.84 -5.61 9.02
CA LYS A 65 -0.50 -5.21 9.46
C LYS A 65 -0.17 -3.87 8.80
N ARG A 66 0.29 -2.88 9.58
CA ARG A 66 0.78 -1.63 9.00
C ARG A 66 2.16 -1.84 8.40
N ALA A 67 2.39 -1.42 7.16
CA ALA A 67 3.68 -1.62 6.49
C ALA A 67 4.83 -0.96 7.27
N SER A 68 4.58 0.22 7.86
CA SER A 68 5.53 0.97 8.69
C SER A 68 5.99 0.26 9.96
N LYS A 69 5.39 -0.88 10.34
CA LYS A 69 5.78 -1.68 11.51
C LYS A 69 6.74 -2.81 11.16
N ASN A 70 7.03 -3.02 9.88
CA ASN A 70 8.04 -3.97 9.45
C ASN A 70 9.38 -3.25 9.25
N GLU A 71 10.33 -3.49 10.16
CA GLU A 71 11.66 -2.85 10.14
C GLU A 71 12.43 -3.09 8.83
N GLN A 72 12.27 -4.27 8.21
CA GLN A 72 12.94 -4.59 6.95
C GLN A 72 12.39 -3.74 5.80
N ILE A 73 11.06 -3.67 5.68
CA ILE A 73 10.39 -2.85 4.65
C ILE A 73 10.71 -1.37 4.85
N LYS A 74 10.67 -0.91 6.10
CA LYS A 74 11.04 0.46 6.47
C LYS A 74 12.46 0.79 6.04
N THR A 75 13.41 -0.06 6.38
CA THR A 75 14.81 0.11 6.00
C THR A 75 14.98 0.21 4.48
N TYR A 76 14.33 -0.65 3.70
CA TYR A 76 14.44 -0.59 2.24
C TYR A 76 13.85 0.69 1.65
N MET A 77 12.65 1.09 2.10
CA MET A 77 12.05 2.34 1.63
C MET A 77 12.86 3.58 2.03
N GLU A 78 13.48 3.59 3.21
CA GLU A 78 14.41 4.65 3.63
C GLU A 78 15.68 4.71 2.75
N ASN A 79 16.10 3.58 2.16
CA ASN A 79 17.21 3.51 1.20
C ASN A 79 16.81 3.81 -0.25
N GLY A 80 15.56 4.19 -0.50
CA GLY A 80 15.07 4.62 -1.81
C GLY A 80 14.32 3.55 -2.61
N ASP A 81 14.08 2.35 -2.05
CA ASP A 81 13.21 1.36 -2.69
C ASP A 81 11.75 1.82 -2.67
N LYS A 82 10.96 1.30 -3.62
CA LYS A 82 9.53 1.55 -3.71
C LYS A 82 8.72 0.33 -3.29
N MET A 83 7.58 0.58 -2.64
CA MET A 83 6.74 -0.45 -2.03
C MET A 83 6.26 -1.50 -3.06
N GLY A 84 5.88 -1.06 -4.26
CA GLY A 84 5.50 -1.96 -5.35
C GLY A 84 6.62 -2.88 -5.83
N TYR A 85 7.86 -2.38 -5.85
CA TYR A 85 9.03 -3.20 -6.19
C TYR A 85 9.29 -4.26 -5.13
N LEU A 86 9.22 -3.88 -3.85
CA LEU A 86 9.32 -4.83 -2.74
C LEU A 86 8.25 -5.92 -2.83
N TRP A 87 7.05 -5.57 -3.35
CA TRP A 87 6.00 -6.56 -3.58
C TRP A 87 6.35 -7.54 -4.69
N LYS A 88 6.73 -7.00 -5.85
CA LYS A 88 7.13 -7.83 -7.00
C LYS A 88 8.31 -8.76 -6.65
N GLN A 89 9.15 -8.40 -5.69
CA GLN A 89 10.28 -9.20 -5.18
C GLN A 89 9.91 -10.21 -4.08
N GLY A 90 8.65 -10.26 -3.63
CA GLY A 90 8.17 -11.25 -2.66
C GLY A 90 8.44 -10.90 -1.19
N PHE A 91 8.80 -9.65 -0.86
CA PHE A 91 9.03 -9.24 0.53
C PHE A 91 7.75 -9.29 1.38
N PHE A 92 6.57 -9.21 0.77
CA PHE A 92 5.30 -9.38 1.48
C PHE A 92 4.81 -10.84 1.56
N ASP A 93 5.24 -11.72 0.66
CA ASP A 93 4.80 -13.14 0.66
C ASP A 93 5.27 -13.90 1.90
N ASN A 94 6.44 -13.50 2.43
CA ASN A 94 6.97 -14.03 3.67
C ASN A 94 6.16 -13.57 4.90
N LEU A 95 5.34 -12.52 4.80
CA LEU A 95 4.47 -12.07 5.91
C LEU A 95 3.28 -12.99 6.17
N GLY A 96 2.92 -13.81 5.18
CA GLY A 96 1.89 -14.85 5.28
C GLY A 96 2.43 -16.25 5.63
N LYS A 97 3.75 -16.47 5.49
CA LYS A 97 4.40 -17.78 5.70
C LYS A 97 5.02 -17.98 7.08
N GLN A 98 4.67 -17.16 8.07
CA GLN A 98 5.09 -17.34 9.46
C GLN A 98 4.24 -18.44 10.14
N CYS A 99 4.30 -19.66 9.59
CA CYS A 99 3.75 -20.91 10.14
C CYS A 99 4.29 -22.09 9.32
N ILE A 100 5.52 -22.52 9.64
CA ILE A 100 5.84 -23.95 9.75
C ILE A 100 6.74 -24.10 10.97
#